data_AF-A0A1S1P3S2-F1
#
_entry.id   AF-A0A1S1P3S2-F1
#
_cell.length_a   1.000
_cell.length_b   1.000
_cell.length_c   1.000
_cell.angle_alpha   90.00
_cell.angle_beta   90.00
_cell.angle_gamma   90.00
#
_symmetry.space_group_name_H-M   'P 1'
#
loop_
_entity.id
_entity.type
_entity.pdbx_description
1 polymer ?
#
loop_
_entity_poly.entity_id
_entity_poly.type
_entity_poly.pdbx_seq_one_letter_code
_entity_poly.pdbx_strand_id
1 'polypeptide(L)'
;MLSIPPHTLCRWMRTNEWTFRRPGDKNDLAYQSKIAAGYLEHRVTTGPRPDGTEWSSTQVRVTPKGLTALTKAFPPAATAA
;
A
#
# COMPACT_ATOMS: atom_id res chain seq x y z
N MET A 1 -1.89 17.38 -5.25
CA MET A 1 -0.80 16.39 -5.41
C MET A 1 -0.22 16.15 -4.02
N LEU A 2 -0.34 14.93 -3.48
CA LEU A 2 0.15 14.61 -2.13
C LEU A 2 1.67 14.35 -2.24
N SER A 3 2.50 15.39 -2.07
CA SER A 3 3.97 15.28 -2.13
C SER A 3 4.55 14.64 -0.87
N ILE A 4 4.09 13.43 -0.55
CA ILE A 4 4.63 12.64 0.57
C ILE A 4 5.69 11.69 0.00
N PRO A 5 6.90 11.63 0.59
CA PRO A 5 7.88 10.63 0.22
C PRO A 5 7.29 9.23 0.35
N PRO A 6 7.43 8.35 -0.66
CA PRO A 6 6.81 7.01 -0.63
C PRO A 6 7.25 6.20 0.60
N HIS A 7 8.48 6.39 1.06
CA HIS A 7 9.01 5.71 2.24
C HIS A 7 8.30 6.14 3.54
N THR A 8 7.94 7.42 3.67
CA THR A 8 7.18 7.96 4.80
C THR A 8 5.76 7.42 4.82
N LEU A 9 5.11 7.39 3.65
CA LEU A 9 3.77 6.82 3.50
C LEU A 9 3.77 5.33 3.89
N CYS A 10 4.71 4.55 3.37
CA CYS A 10 4.83 3.12 3.71
C CYS A 10 5.08 2.90 5.20
N ARG A 11 5.93 3.72 5.84
CA ARG A 11 6.18 3.63 7.27
C ARG A 11 4.93 3.91 8.09
N TRP A 12 4.19 4.97 7.76
CA TRP A 12 2.96 5.31 8.46
C TRP A 12 1.88 4.25 8.26
N MET A 13 1.72 3.73 7.03
CA MET A 13 0.80 2.63 6.77
C MET A 13 1.13 1.40 7.63
N ARG A 14 2.42 1.12 7.85
CA ARG A 14 2.84 0.05 8.75
C ARG A 14 2.54 0.33 10.22
N THR A 15 2.78 1.55 10.68
CA THR A 15 2.50 1.96 12.08
C THR A 15 1.00 2.00 12.39
N ASN A 16 0.15 2.34 11.42
CA ASN A 16 -1.30 2.50 11.61
C ASN A 16 -2.09 1.22 11.31
N GLU A 17 -1.40 0.08 11.18
CA GLU A 17 -2.04 -1.20 10.87
C GLU A 17 -2.81 -1.17 9.55
N TRP A 18 -2.26 -0.47 8.56
CA TRP A 18 -2.77 -0.48 7.19
C TRP A 18 -2.12 -1.59 6.37
N THR A 19 -0.79 -1.65 6.47
CA THR A 19 0.01 -2.71 5.87
C THR A 19 0.93 -3.34 6.91
N PHE A 20 1.39 -4.55 6.65
CA PHE A 20 2.42 -5.20 7.45
C PHE A 20 3.37 -5.95 6.52
N ARG A 21 4.59 -6.15 7.00
CA ARG A 21 5.61 -6.93 6.30
C ARG A 21 5.84 -8.21 7.05
N ARG A 22 5.67 -9.36 6.39
CA ARG A 22 6.05 -10.65 6.98
C ARG A 22 7.57 -10.82 6.93
N PRO A 23 8.19 -11.42 7.96
CA PRO A 23 9.62 -11.76 7.89
C PRO A 23 9.86 -12.71 6.71
N GLY A 24 10.80 -12.34 5.83
CA GLY A 24 11.11 -13.07 4.59
C GLY A 24 10.35 -12.58 3.35
N ASP A 25 9.30 -11.76 3.51
CA ASP A 25 8.51 -11.25 2.40
C ASP A 25 9.04 -9.90 1.91
N LYS A 26 9.26 -9.78 0.60
CA LYS A 26 9.72 -8.52 0.01
C LYS A 26 8.59 -7.51 -0.09
N ASN A 27 7.35 -7.97 -0.19
CA ASN A 27 6.16 -7.15 -0.40
C ASN A 27 5.45 -6.82 0.91
N ASP A 28 4.90 -5.61 1.01
CA ASP A 28 3.97 -5.26 2.09
C ASP A 28 2.58 -5.84 1.79
N LEU A 29 1.90 -6.38 2.80
CA LEU A 29 0.54 -6.89 2.70
C LEU A 29 -0.42 -5.96 3.44
N ALA A 30 -1.54 -5.63 2.83
CA ALA A 30 -2.63 -4.94 3.51
C ALA A 30 -3.35 -5.86 4.51
N TYR A 31 -3.76 -5.30 5.64
CA TYR A 31 -4.63 -5.99 6.58
C TYR A 31 -6.02 -6.23 5.97
N GLN A 32 -6.59 -7.42 6.19
CA GLN A 32 -7.91 -7.79 5.68
C GLN A 32 -8.99 -6.79 6.08
N SER A 33 -8.94 -6.24 7.29
CA SER A 33 -9.88 -5.22 7.78
C SER A 33 -9.88 -3.94 6.94
N LYS A 34 -8.71 -3.52 6.42
CA LYS A 34 -8.61 -2.33 5.55
C LYS A 34 -9.06 -2.62 4.12
N ILE A 35 -8.88 -3.87 3.67
CA ILE A 35 -9.40 -4.33 2.39
C ILE A 35 -10.93 -4.37 2.45
N ALA A 36 -11.50 -4.96 3.50
CA ALA A 36 -12.94 -5.00 3.73
C ALA A 36 -13.55 -3.59 3.87
N ALA A 37 -12.84 -2.66 4.52
CA ALA A 37 -13.24 -1.26 4.60
C ALA A 37 -13.13 -0.51 3.25
N GLY A 38 -12.48 -1.12 2.25
CA GLY A 38 -12.28 -0.57 0.91
C GLY A 38 -11.22 0.52 0.85
N TYR A 39 -10.30 0.58 1.81
CA TYR A 39 -9.18 1.55 1.80
C TYR A 39 -7.98 1.05 0.99
N LEU A 40 -7.75 -0.25 1.00
CA LEU A 40 -6.67 -0.91 0.28
C LEU A 40 -7.24 -2.04 -0.57
N GLU A 41 -6.61 -2.35 -1.68
CA GLU A 41 -6.92 -3.53 -2.49
C GLU A 41 -5.66 -4.40 -2.65
N HIS A 42 -5.86 -5.71 -2.69
CA HIS A 42 -4.82 -6.65 -3.09
C HIS A 42 -4.99 -6.95 -4.57
N ARG A 43 -4.03 -6.49 -5.37
CA ARG A 43 -3.96 -6.84 -6.78
C ARG A 43 -2.93 -7.94 -6.97
N VAL A 44 -3.40 -9.13 -7.29
CA VAL A 44 -2.54 -10.23 -7.72
C VAL A 44 -2.27 -10.07 -9.21
N THR A 45 -1.01 -9.88 -9.58
CA THR A 45 -0.58 -9.88 -10.97
C THR A 45 0.09 -11.22 -11.23
N THR A 46 -0.47 -12.00 -12.14
CA THR A 46 0.17 -13.21 -12.64
C THR A 46 0.72 -12.97 -14.03
N GLY A 47 1.79 -13.65 -14.38
CA GLY A 47 2.31 -13.64 -15.74
C GLY A 47 3.25 -14.81 -16.02
N PRO A 48 3.56 -15.07 -17.30
CA PRO A 48 4.52 -16.10 -17.66
C PRO A 48 5.95 -15.63 -17.35
N ARG A 49 6.72 -16.46 -16.66
CA ARG A 49 8.17 -16.27 -16.52
C ARG A 49 8.87 -16.83 -17.77
N PRO A 50 10.03 -16.29 -18.19
CA PRO A 50 10.81 -16.85 -19.30
C PRO A 50 11.18 -18.33 -19.17
N ASP A 51 11.10 -18.89 -17.96
CA ASP A 51 11.37 -20.31 -17.66
C ASP A 51 10.14 -21.23 -17.85
N GLY A 52 9.01 -20.68 -18.31
CA GLY A 52 7.74 -21.42 -18.48
C GLY A 52 6.89 -21.53 -17.21
N THR A 53 7.42 -21.21 -16.03
CA THR A 53 6.66 -21.12 -14.77
C THR A 53 5.83 -19.84 -14.70
N GLU A 54 4.68 -19.85 -14.02
CA GLU A 54 3.94 -18.63 -13.71
C GLU A 54 4.59 -17.85 -12.56
N TRP A 55 4.78 -16.54 -12.74
CA TRP A 55 5.09 -15.65 -11.62
C TRP A 55 3.80 -15.02 -11.12
N SER A 56 3.57 -15.06 -9.82
CA SER A 56 2.49 -14.34 -9.16
C SER A 56 3.09 -13.33 -8.19
N SER A 57 2.75 -12.05 -8.34
CA SER A 57 3.12 -11.02 -7.36
C SER A 57 1.90 -10.30 -6.85
N THR A 58 1.79 -10.23 -5.53
CA THR A 58 0.72 -9.50 -4.85
C THR A 58 1.19 -8.08 -4.57
N GLN A 59 0.49 -7.10 -5.12
CA GLN A 59 0.74 -5.69 -4.87
C GLN A 59 -0.44 -5.08 -4.12
N VAL A 60 -0.16 -4.35 -3.05
CA VAL A 60 -1.15 -3.52 -2.37
C VAL A 60 -1.34 -2.23 -3.14
N ARG A 61 -2.58 -1.88 -3.46
CA ARG A 61 -2.92 -0.57 -4.02
C ARG A 61 -3.84 0.19 -3.10
N VAL A 62 -3.69 1.51 -3.09
CA VAL A 62 -4.54 2.42 -2.35
C VAL A 62 -5.73 2.76 -3.23
N THR A 63 -6.95 2.51 -2.75
CA THR A 63 -8.17 2.87 -3.47
C THR A 63 -8.41 4.38 -3.37
N PRO A 64 -9.31 4.97 -4.19
CA PRO A 64 -9.69 6.39 -4.04
C PRO A 64 -10.19 6.72 -2.61
N LYS A 65 -10.92 5.79 -1.98
CA LYS A 65 -11.42 5.92 -0.60
C LYS A 65 -10.27 5.90 0.42
N GLY A 66 -9.29 5.01 0.23
CA GLY A 66 -8.08 4.98 1.03
C GLY A 66 -7.27 6.26 0.90
N LEU A 67 -7.17 6.79 -0.33
CA LEU A 67 -6.48 8.05 -0.59
C LEU A 67 -7.16 9.21 0.15
N THR A 68 -8.50 9.29 0.18
CA THR A 68 -9.21 10.29 0.99
C THR A 68 -8.90 10.18 2.47
N ALA A 69 -8.87 8.96 3.03
CA ALA A 69 -8.53 8.73 4.42
C ALA A 69 -7.05 9.08 4.72
N LEU A 70 -6.14 8.77 3.81
CA LEU A 70 -4.74 9.18 3.90
C LEU A 70 -4.58 10.70 3.85
N THR A 71 -5.30 11.41 2.98
CA THR A 71 -5.28 12.89 2.93
C THR A 71 -5.80 13.52 4.22
N LYS A 72 -6.71 12.86 4.95
CA LYS A 72 -7.14 13.33 6.29
C LYS A 72 -6.08 13.11 7.35
N ALA A 73 -5.37 11.98 7.30
CA ALA A 73 -4.32 11.64 8.26
C ALA A 73 -3.00 12.37 8.00
N PHE A 74 -2.73 12.66 6.73
CA PHE A 74 -1.67 13.51 6.25
C PHE A 74 -2.30 14.75 5.63
N PRO A 75 -2.73 15.73 6.44
CA PRO A 75 -2.99 17.05 5.89
C PRO A 75 -1.76 17.43 5.06
N PRO A 76 -1.93 18.05 3.88
CA PRO A 76 -0.79 18.53 3.12
C PRO A 76 0.07 19.29 4.10
N ALA A 77 1.34 18.91 4.22
CA ALA A 77 2.29 19.73 4.91
C ALA A 77 2.11 21.11 4.27
N ALA A 78 1.51 22.04 5.01
CA ALA A 78 1.67 23.44 4.73
C ALA A 78 3.18 23.58 4.56
N THR A 79 3.59 23.92 3.34
CA THR A 79 4.95 24.24 2.98
C THR A 79 5.51 25.11 4.10
N ALA A 80 6.33 24.52 4.97
CA ALA A 80 7.04 25.26 5.99
C ALA A 80 8.26 25.85 5.30
N ALA A 81 8.15 27.16 5.04
CA ALA A 81 9.18 28.16 4.76
C ALA A 81 10.07 27.95 3.51
#